data_AF-A0A968V3R6-F1
#
_entry.id   AF-A0A968V3R6-F1
#
_cell.length_a   1.000
_cell.length_b   1.000
_cell.length_c   1.000
_cell.angle_alpha   90.00
_cell.angle_beta   90.00
_cell.angle_gamma   90.00
#
_symmetry.space_group_name_H-M   'P 1'
#
loop_
_entity.id
_entity.type
_entity.pdbx_description
1 polymer ?
#
loop_
_entity_poly.entity_id
_entity_poly.type
_entity_poly.pdbx_seq_one_letter_code
_entity_poly.pdbx_strand_id
1 'polypeptide(L)' 'MNYPYSLLIQWSPEDGLYLVTLPEFAKLAMQPSTYGKTYEEAIANAKEAIASYLEYCQEEGLVPPSPAIVAA' A
#
# COMPACT_ATOMS: atom_id res chain seq x y z
N MET A 1 -5.41 12.26 5.80
CA MET A 1 -5.16 12.48 4.35
C MET A 1 -5.78 11.33 3.59
N ASN A 2 -6.47 11.59 2.48
CA ASN A 2 -7.05 10.54 1.64
C ASN A 2 -6.14 10.33 0.43
N TYR A 3 -5.40 9.23 0.41
CA TYR A 3 -4.53 8.89 -0.71
C TYR A 3 -5.30 7.98 -1.68
N PRO A 4 -5.53 8.39 -2.93
CA PRO A 4 -6.34 7.63 -3.88
C PRO A 4 -5.54 6.48 -4.54
N TYR A 5 -4.72 5.75 -3.77
CA TYR A 5 -3.97 4.60 -4.26
C TYR A 5 -4.77 3.31 -4.16
N SER A 6 -4.48 2.38 -5.06
CA SER A 6 -5.10 1.06 -5.07
C SER A 6 -4.53 0.19 -3.96
N LEU A 7 -5.41 -0.53 -3.26
CA LEU A 7 -5.02 -1.56 -2.29
C LEU A 7 -5.50 -2.92 -2.82
N LEU A 8 -4.57 -3.82 -3.08
CA LEU A 8 -4.87 -5.21 -3.41
C LEU A 8 -4.71 -6.06 -2.15
N ILE A 9 -5.83 -6.48 -1.56
CA ILE A 9 -5.85 -7.28 -0.33
C ILE A 9 -6.13 -8.73 -0.66
N GLN A 10 -5.25 -9.65 -0.23
CA GLN A 10 -5.36 -11.08 -0.49
C GLN A 10 -5.18 -11.89 0.80
N TRP A 11 -5.99 -12.94 0.98
CA TRP A 11 -5.85 -13.84 2.12
C TRP A 11 -4.70 -14.83 1.90
N SER A 12 -3.75 -14.88 2.84
CA SER A 12 -2.71 -15.89 2.93
C SER A 12 -3.16 -17.00 3.88
N PRO A 13 -3.51 -18.20 3.37
CA PRO A 13 -3.91 -19.32 4.23
C PRO A 13 -2.72 -19.91 5.02
N GLU A 14 -1.49 -19.72 4.55
CA GLU A 14 -0.27 -20.18 5.23
C GLU A 14 0.05 -19.35 6.49
N ASP A 15 -0.13 -18.03 6.43
CA ASP A 15 0.11 -17.12 7.56
C ASP A 15 -1.15 -16.83 8.38
N GLY A 16 -2.33 -17.06 7.81
CA GLY A 16 -3.60 -16.63 8.40
C GLY A 16 -3.74 -15.11 8.44
N LEU A 17 -3.25 -14.42 7.42
CA LEU A 17 -3.20 -12.95 7.34
C LEU A 17 -3.75 -12.44 6.01
N TYR A 18 -4.31 -11.23 6.03
CA TYR A 18 -4.57 -10.44 4.84
C TYR A 18 -3.31 -9.70 4.44
N LEU A 19 -2.69 -10.11 3.33
CA LEU A 19 -1.55 -9.43 2.74
C LEU A 19 -2.04 -8.26 1.87
N VAL A 20 -1.35 -7.12 1.96
CA VAL A 20 -1.70 -5.94 1.18
C VAL A 20 -0.56 -5.60 0.22
N THR A 21 -0.92 -5.58 -1.05
CA THR A 21 -0.06 -5.14 -2.14
C THR A 21 -0.48 -3.75 -2.60
N LEU A 22 0.49 -2.87 -2.77
CA LEU A 22 0.32 -1.51 -3.30
C LEU A 22 0.94 -1.46 -4.70
N PRO A 23 0.17 -1.76 -5.77
CA PRO A 23 0.73 -1.97 -7.10
C PRO A 23 1.47 -0.74 -7.63
N GLU A 24 0.96 0.47 -7.38
CA GLU A 24 1.62 1.73 -7.71
C GLU A 24 3.01 1.87 -7.08
N PHE A 25 3.26 1.22 -5.94
CA PHE A 25 4.51 1.28 -5.18
C PHE A 25 5.43 0.07 -5.43
N ALA A 26 5.07 -0.85 -6.34
CA ALA A 26 5.85 -2.07 -6.59
C ALA A 26 7.29 -1.84 -7.09
N LYS A 27 7.59 -0.64 -7.61
CA LYS A 27 8.95 -0.22 -7.98
C LYS A 27 9.72 0.46 -6.86
N LEU A 28 9.02 0.92 -5.81
CA LEU A 28 9.59 1.65 -4.69
C LEU A 28 9.81 0.75 -3.48
N ALA A 29 8.89 -0.19 -3.24
CA ALA A 29 8.89 -1.06 -2.07
C ALA A 29 8.68 -2.53 -2.47
N MET A 30 9.27 -3.42 -1.68
CA MET A 30 8.99 -4.85 -1.77
C MET A 30 7.52 -5.14 -1.43
N GLN A 31 6.97 -6.16 -2.06
CA GLN A 31 5.57 -6.58 -1.90
C GLN A 31 5.50 -7.97 -1.27
N PRO A 32 4.49 -8.28 -0.44
CA PRO A 32 3.42 -7.37 0.01
C PRO A 32 3.97 -6.25 0.91
N SER A 33 3.46 -5.02 0.74
CA SER A 33 3.92 -3.86 1.50
C SER A 33 3.57 -3.94 2.98
N THR A 34 2.46 -4.59 3.32
CA THR A 34 2.03 -4.79 4.70
C THR A 34 1.04 -5.95 4.81
N TYR A 35 0.57 -6.23 6.02
CA TYR A 35 -0.41 -7.27 6.32
C TYR A 35 -1.35 -6.84 7.46
N GLY A 36 -2.43 -7.59 7.67
CA GLY A 36 -3.27 -7.46 8.85
C GLY A 36 -4.10 -8.72 9.11
N LYS A 37 -4.56 -8.91 10.34
CA LYS A 37 -5.42 -10.04 10.75
C LYS A 37 -6.87 -9.88 10.32
N THR A 38 -7.29 -8.64 10.11
CA THR A 38 -8.61 -8.28 9.59
C THR A 38 -8.45 -7.34 8.41
N TYR A 39 -9.52 -7.16 7.62
CA TYR A 39 -9.54 -6.16 6.56
C TYR A 39 -9.28 -4.75 7.10
N GLU A 40 -9.83 -4.40 8.26
CA GLU A 40 -9.65 -3.09 8.88
C GLU A 40 -8.19 -2.84 9.27
N GLU A 41 -7.54 -3.83 9.89
CA GLU A 41 -6.12 -3.77 10.26
C GLU A 41 -5.24 -3.68 9.01
N ALA A 42 -5.51 -4.49 7.99
CA ALA A 42 -4.80 -4.47 6.72
C ALA A 42 -4.91 -3.11 6.02
N ILE A 43 -6.11 -2.50 6.01
CA ILE A 43 -6.35 -1.17 5.43
C ILE A 43 -5.66 -0.08 6.26
N ALA A 44 -5.70 -0.15 7.59
CA ALA A 44 -5.03 0.81 8.47
C ALA A 44 -3.51 0.81 8.22
N ASN A 45 -2.90 -0.38 8.27
CA ASN A 45 -1.47 -0.55 8.04
C ASN A 45 -1.06 -0.09 6.63
N ALA A 46 -1.92 -0.30 5.63
CA ALA A 46 -1.62 0.13 4.27
C ALA A 46 -1.64 1.66 4.12
N LYS A 47 -2.54 2.36 4.84
CA LYS A 47 -2.55 3.83 4.87
C LYS A 47 -1.29 4.40 5.51
N GLU A 48 -0.82 3.77 6.58
CA GLU A 48 0.44 4.12 7.23
C GLU A 48 1.64 3.87 6.29
N ALA A 49 1.69 2.71 5.63
CA ALA A 49 2.73 2.39 4.65
C ALA A 49 2.77 3.40 3.49
N ILE A 50 1.62 3.78 2.94
CA ILE A 50 1.53 4.83 1.91
C ILE A 50 2.11 6.14 2.42
N ALA A 51 1.76 6.57 3.63
CA ALA A 51 2.27 7.80 4.22
C ALA A 51 3.80 7.77 4.35
N SER A 52 4.37 6.67 4.87
CA SER A 52 5.82 6.50 4.95
C SER A 52 6.51 6.49 3.60
N TYR A 53 5.91 5.87 2.57
CA TYR A 53 6.48 5.88 1.23
C TYR A 53 6.48 7.26 0.58
N LEU A 54 5.43 8.05 0.81
CA LEU A 54 5.37 9.43 0.33
C LEU A 54 6.39 10.32 1.03
N GLU A 55 6.55 10.14 2.35
CA GLU A 55 7.57 10.85 3.14
C GLU A 55 8.98 10.49 2.64
N TYR A 56 9.26 9.20 2.44
CA TYR A 56 10.52 8.75 1.83
C TYR A 56 10.77 9.39 0.45
N CYS A 57 9.75 9.41 -0.43
CA CYS A 57 9.88 10.09 -1.72
C CYS A 57 10.21 11.59 -1.56
N GLN A 58 9.59 12.25 -0.58
CA GLN A 58 9.84 13.66 -0.32
C GLN A 58 11.27 13.91 0.19
N GLU A 59 11.76 13.09 1.12
CA GLU A 59 13.11 13.21 1.69
C GLU A 59 14.20 12.96 0.65
N GLU A 60 14.00 11.97 -0.22
CA GLU A 60 14.98 11.59 -1.25
C GLU A 60 14.85 12.40 -2.54
N GLY A 61 13.87 13.32 -2.63
CA GLY A 61 13.59 14.09 -3.84
C GLY A 61 13.08 13.24 -5.01
N LEU A 62 12.47 12.09 -4.73
CA LEU A 62 11.87 11.19 -5.71
C LEU A 62 10.45 11.65 -6.06
N VAL A 63 10.04 11.40 -7.30
CA VAL A 63 8.65 11.63 -7.72
C VAL A 63 7.78 10.48 -7.19
N PRO A 64 6.75 10.76 -6.37
CA PRO A 64 5.87 9.71 -5.88
C PRO A 64 5.09 9.05 -7.03
N PRO A 65 4.71 7.78 -6.88
CA PRO A 65 3.94 7.10 -7.92
C PRO A 65 2.57 7.77 -8.08
N SER A 66 2.06 7.77 -9.32
CA SER A 66 0.73 8.28 -9.62
C SER A 66 -0.32 7.20 -9.33
N PRO A 67 -1.46 7.55 -8.69
CA PRO A 67 -2.55 6.63 -8.42
C PRO A 67 -3.16 6.09 -9.73
N ALA A 68 -3.60 4.83 -9.71
CA ALA A 68 -4.37 4.28 -10.82
C ALA A 68 -5.79 4.88 -10.81
N ILE A 69 -6.12 5.67 -11.84
CA ILE A 69 -7.46 6.24 -12.02
C ILE A 69 -8.27 5.29 -12.90
N VAL A 70 -9.39 4.78 -12.41
CA VAL A 70 -10.40 4.09 -13.23
C VAL A 70 -11.49 5.09 -13.57
N ALA A 71 -11.74 5.29 -14.86
CA ALA A 71 -12.88 6.10 -15.32
C ALA A 71 -14.18 5.32 -15.08
N ALA A 72 -15.18 6.01 -14.54
CA ALA A 72 -16.53 5.49 -14.32
C ALA A 72 -17.37 5.51 -15.59
#